data_AF-A0A8T4TB91-F1
#
_entry.id   AF-A0A8T4TB91-F1
#
_cell.length_a   1.000
_cell.length_b   1.000
_cell.length_c   1.000
_cell.angle_alpha   90.00
_cell.angle_beta   90.00
_cell.angle_gamma   90.00
#
_symmetry.space_group_name_H-M   'P 1'
#
loop_
_entity.id
_entity.type
_entity.pdbx_description
1 polymer ?
#
loop_
_entity_poly.entity_id
_entity_poly.type
_entity_poly.pdbx_seq_one_letter_code
_entity_poly.pdbx_strand_id
1 'polypeptide(L)'
;MKIKSENKLPSGNIFRTDLNKPSKALVSDKYRLIGKPDYLLNVNGGIIPVEFKTSRDGKIKEGHILQLASYCLLIEECYKQKVDYGILDYNGDKYEIPFTDELKNELLNVMFNIRNEGEQPTRNHENYGKCLNCSYNFGCPSSLLIKENRKV
;
A
#
# COMPACT_ATOMS: atom_id res chain seq x y z
N MET A 1 -3.00 -17.56 -2.31
CA MET A 1 -3.92 -16.67 -1.58
C MET A 1 -5.15 -16.42 -2.46
N LYS A 2 -6.37 -16.62 -1.96
CA LYS A 2 -7.61 -16.34 -2.72
C LYS A 2 -8.12 -14.96 -2.32
N ILE A 3 -8.20 -14.04 -3.27
CA ILE A 3 -8.79 -12.71 -3.09
C ILE A 3 -10.29 -12.81 -3.38
N LYS A 4 -11.13 -12.26 -2.50
CA LYS A 4 -12.59 -12.22 -2.69
C LYS A 4 -13.01 -10.82 -3.11
N SER A 5 -13.85 -10.72 -4.13
CA SER A 5 -14.49 -9.46 -4.53
C SER A 5 -15.85 -9.32 -3.86
N GLU A 6 -16.08 -8.22 -3.15
CA GLU A 6 -17.37 -7.86 -2.54
C GLU A 6 -17.78 -6.44 -2.96
N ASN A 7 -19.06 -6.20 -3.21
CA ASN A 7 -19.54 -4.87 -3.65
C ASN A 7 -19.93 -3.96 -2.47
N LYS A 8 -19.83 -4.44 -1.23
CA LYS A 8 -20.18 -3.69 -0.03
C LYS A 8 -19.08 -3.86 1.01
N LEU A 9 -18.79 -2.79 1.75
CA LEU A 9 -17.93 -2.91 2.94
C LEU A 9 -18.66 -3.79 3.98
N PRO A 10 -17.93 -4.55 4.80
CA PRO A 10 -18.52 -5.29 5.89
C PRO A 10 -19.31 -4.36 6.81
N SER A 11 -20.35 -4.90 7.44
CA SER A 11 -21.12 -4.16 8.44
C SER A 11 -20.22 -3.77 9.60
N GLY A 12 -20.04 -2.46 9.78
CA GLY A 12 -19.12 -1.89 10.75
C GLY A 12 -19.19 -0.36 10.74
N ASN A 13 -18.62 0.25 11.78
CA ASN A 13 -18.60 1.70 11.91
C ASN A 13 -17.22 2.24 11.50
N ILE A 14 -17.20 3.22 10.60
CA ILE A 14 -16.00 4.01 10.32
C ILE A 14 -15.74 4.89 11.54
N PHE A 15 -14.66 4.61 12.28
CA PHE A 15 -14.29 5.40 13.46
C PHE A 15 -13.09 6.32 13.21
N ARG A 16 -12.39 6.13 12.08
CA ARG A 16 -11.35 7.04 11.59
C ARG A 16 -11.40 7.15 10.07
N THR A 17 -11.25 8.38 9.58
CA THR A 17 -11.18 8.72 8.16
C THR A 17 -10.06 9.71 7.91
N ASP A 18 -9.39 9.57 6.76
CA ASP A 18 -8.45 10.56 6.27
C ASP A 18 -8.94 11.39 5.07
N LEU A 19 -9.99 10.95 4.39
CA LEU A 19 -10.46 11.60 3.15
C LEU A 19 -11.04 13.01 3.37
N ASN A 20 -11.70 13.24 4.51
CA ASN A 20 -12.42 14.50 4.77
C ASN A 20 -11.90 15.27 5.98
N LYS A 21 -11.13 14.63 6.86
CA LYS A 21 -10.52 15.25 8.05
C LYS A 21 -9.15 14.61 8.27
N PRO A 22 -8.07 15.37 8.49
CA PRO A 22 -6.76 14.79 8.76
C PRO A 22 -6.82 13.86 9.98
N SER A 23 -6.55 12.59 9.78
CA SER A 23 -6.38 11.62 10.86
C SER A 23 -4.93 11.63 11.36
N LYS A 24 -4.72 11.34 12.66
CA LYS A 24 -3.35 11.20 13.20
C LYS A 24 -2.72 9.93 12.61
N ALA A 25 -1.50 10.01 12.09
CA ALA A 25 -0.81 8.83 11.56
C ALA A 25 -0.68 7.72 12.62
N LEU A 26 -0.74 6.47 12.17
CA LEU A 26 -0.31 5.32 12.95
C LEU A 26 1.22 5.26 12.86
N VAL A 27 1.87 5.04 14.00
CA VAL A 27 3.34 5.07 14.12
C VAL A 27 3.75 3.81 14.87
N SER A 28 4.72 3.08 14.30
CA SER A 28 5.36 1.96 14.97
C SER A 28 6.86 2.16 15.06
N ASP A 29 7.35 2.34 16.28
CA ASP A 29 8.79 2.44 16.54
C ASP A 29 9.51 1.10 16.29
N LYS A 30 8.84 -0.01 16.63
CA LYS A 30 9.36 -1.37 16.42
C LYS A 30 9.69 -1.64 14.96
N TYR A 31 8.78 -1.28 14.05
CA TYR A 31 8.95 -1.54 12.61
C TYR A 31 9.53 -0.35 11.84
N ARG A 32 9.73 0.79 12.51
CA ARG A 32 10.08 2.09 11.92
C ARG A 32 9.18 2.42 10.73
N LEU A 33 7.88 2.30 10.97
CA LEU A 33 6.84 2.46 9.96
C LEU A 33 5.83 3.51 10.42
N ILE A 34 5.48 4.41 9.52
CA ILE A 34 4.44 5.42 9.74
C ILE A 34 3.48 5.31 8.56
N GLY A 35 2.18 5.33 8.85
CA GLY A 35 1.15 5.18 7.83
C GLY A 35 -0.15 5.85 8.21
N LYS A 36 -0.92 6.24 7.20
CA LYS A 36 -2.20 6.93 7.35
C LYS A 36 -3.22 6.23 6.46
N PRO A 37 -3.94 5.23 7.00
CA PRO A 37 -4.97 4.52 6.24
C PRO A 37 -6.10 5.48 5.88
N ASP A 38 -6.71 5.31 4.70
CA ASP A 38 -7.85 6.13 4.28
C ASP A 38 -9.05 5.97 5.23
N TYR A 39 -9.35 4.72 5.63
CA TYR A 39 -10.29 4.42 6.71
C TYR A 39 -9.80 3.31 7.64
N LEU A 40 -10.27 3.38 8.89
CA LEU A 40 -10.33 2.24 9.80
C LEU A 40 -11.80 1.91 10.09
N LEU A 41 -12.17 0.65 9.85
CA LEU A 41 -13.49 0.11 10.16
C LEU A 41 -13.40 -0.72 11.44
N ASN A 42 -14.36 -0.52 12.35
CA ASN A 42 -14.61 -1.46 13.43
C ASN A 42 -15.72 -2.41 12.98
N VAL A 43 -15.38 -3.68 12.78
CA VAL A 43 -16.27 -4.77 12.36
C VAL A 43 -16.42 -5.79 13.48
N ASN A 44 -17.41 -6.67 13.38
CA ASN A 44 -17.54 -7.82 14.27
C ASN A 44 -16.38 -8.79 14.05
N GLY A 45 -15.28 -8.57 14.78
CA GLY A 45 -14.02 -9.29 14.59
C GLY A 45 -12.79 -8.39 14.74
N GLY A 46 -12.94 -7.06 14.73
CA GLY A 46 -11.81 -6.19 14.96
C GLY A 46 -11.76 -4.88 14.18
N ILE A 47 -10.57 -4.27 14.20
CA ILE A 47 -10.24 -3.12 13.37
C ILE A 47 -9.60 -3.61 12.08
N ILE A 48 -10.13 -3.18 10.92
CA ILE A 48 -9.54 -3.46 9.61
C ILE A 48 -9.26 -2.15 8.84
N PRO A 49 -8.19 -2.08 8.05
CA PRO A 49 -7.94 -0.94 7.17
C PRO A 49 -8.71 -1.06 5.85
N VAL A 50 -9.10 0.08 5.30
CA VAL A 50 -9.58 0.22 3.92
C VAL A 50 -8.70 1.23 3.21
N GLU A 51 -8.22 0.88 2.01
CA GLU A 51 -7.36 1.72 1.16
C GLU A 51 -8.03 1.91 -0.22
N PHE A 52 -8.13 3.16 -0.68
CA PHE A 52 -8.77 3.51 -1.96
C PHE A 52 -7.74 3.62 -3.07
N LYS A 53 -8.11 3.12 -4.24
CA LYS A 53 -7.34 3.27 -5.47
C LYS A 53 -8.25 3.78 -6.59
N THR A 54 -7.74 4.80 -7.29
CA THR A 54 -8.45 5.43 -8.40
C THR A 54 -8.17 4.78 -9.75
N SER A 55 -7.18 3.87 -9.85
CA SER A 55 -6.88 3.20 -11.11
C SER A 55 -8.01 2.27 -11.51
N ARG A 56 -8.43 2.34 -12.78
CA ARG A 56 -9.54 1.54 -13.33
C ARG A 56 -9.07 0.40 -14.23
N ASP A 57 -7.79 0.04 -14.14
CA ASP A 57 -7.21 -1.05 -14.92
C ASP A 57 -7.68 -2.45 -14.45
N GLY A 58 -8.50 -2.51 -13.40
CA GLY A 58 -9.12 -3.74 -12.90
C GLY A 58 -8.13 -4.77 -12.34
N LYS A 59 -6.85 -4.40 -12.24
CA LYS A 59 -5.78 -5.28 -11.78
C LYS A 59 -5.30 -4.83 -10.42
N ILE A 60 -5.39 -5.76 -9.46
CA ILE A 60 -4.78 -5.57 -8.15
C ILE A 60 -3.26 -5.59 -8.33
N LYS A 61 -2.59 -4.57 -7.81
CA LYS A 61 -1.13 -4.41 -7.92
C LYS A 61 -0.49 -4.87 -6.62
N GLU A 62 0.61 -5.60 -6.71
CA GLU A 62 1.38 -6.07 -5.55
C GLU A 62 1.73 -4.91 -4.59
N GLY A 63 2.16 -3.76 -5.13
CA GLY A 63 2.43 -2.58 -4.31
C GLY A 63 1.22 -2.06 -3.52
N HIS A 64 0.00 -2.22 -4.04
CA HIS A 64 -1.22 -1.83 -3.31
C HIS A 64 -1.53 -2.84 -2.19
N ILE A 65 -1.30 -4.14 -2.45
CA ILE A 65 -1.42 -5.20 -1.43
C ILE A 65 -0.42 -4.93 -0.29
N LEU A 66 0.85 -4.68 -0.60
CA LEU A 66 1.89 -4.40 0.39
C LEU A 66 1.62 -3.10 1.16
N GLN A 67 1.10 -2.07 0.51
CA GLN A 67 0.68 -0.84 1.19
C GLN A 67 -0.46 -1.12 2.18
N LEU A 68 -1.49 -1.88 1.78
CA LEU A 68 -2.56 -2.27 2.68
C LEU A 68 -2.05 -3.13 3.85
N ALA A 69 -1.17 -4.09 3.57
CA ALA A 69 -0.52 -4.93 4.58
C ALA A 69 0.26 -4.10 5.60
N SER A 70 0.88 -2.99 5.18
CA SER A 70 1.57 -2.07 6.07
C SER A 70 0.63 -1.45 7.10
N TYR A 71 -0.63 -1.19 6.73
CA TYR A 71 -1.64 -0.70 7.65
C TYR A 71 -2.16 -1.79 8.57
N CYS A 72 -2.34 -3.02 8.09
CA CYS A 72 -2.66 -4.15 8.96
C CYS A 72 -1.60 -4.29 10.06
N LEU A 73 -0.31 -4.27 9.70
CA LEU A 73 0.81 -4.33 10.64
C LEU A 73 0.79 -3.18 11.65
N LEU A 74 0.52 -1.95 11.19
CA LEU A 74 0.43 -0.77 12.05
C LEU A 74 -0.75 -0.87 13.03
N ILE A 75 -1.89 -1.42 12.59
CA ILE A 75 -3.05 -1.62 13.46
C ILE A 75 -2.72 -2.66 14.54
N GLU A 76 -2.11 -3.79 14.16
CA GLU A 76 -1.69 -4.81 15.14
C GLU A 76 -0.77 -4.23 16.21
N GLU A 77 0.15 -3.36 15.82
CA GLU A 77 1.10 -2.76 16.76
C GLU A 77 0.47 -1.65 17.61
N CYS A 78 -0.28 -0.73 17.00
CA CYS A 78 -0.87 0.41 17.71
C CYS A 78 -2.04 0.01 18.61
N TYR A 79 -2.88 -0.92 18.17
CA TYR A 79 -4.12 -1.32 18.88
C TYR A 79 -3.99 -2.65 19.61
N LYS A 80 -2.84 -3.33 19.51
CA LYS A 80 -2.57 -4.64 20.14
C LYS A 80 -3.63 -5.68 19.82
N GLN A 81 -4.14 -5.64 18.59
CA GLN A 81 -5.22 -6.48 18.12
C GLN A 81 -4.86 -7.13 16.80
N LYS A 82 -5.10 -8.44 16.67
CA LYS A 82 -4.88 -9.16 15.40
C LYS A 82 -5.75 -8.57 14.29
N VAL A 83 -5.19 -8.52 13.08
CA VAL A 83 -5.91 -8.13 11.85
C VAL A 83 -5.88 -9.31 10.90
N ASP A 84 -7.05 -9.85 10.54
CA ASP A 84 -7.12 -11.03 9.66
C ASP A 84 -7.09 -10.66 8.17
N TYR A 85 -7.54 -9.45 7.83
CA TYR A 85 -7.58 -8.95 6.46
C TYR A 85 -7.72 -7.42 6.41
N GLY A 86 -7.49 -6.86 5.23
CA GLY A 86 -7.86 -5.47 4.89
C GLY A 86 -8.65 -5.42 3.59
N ILE A 87 -9.11 -4.23 3.21
CA ILE A 87 -9.88 -4.01 1.99
C ILE A 87 -9.17 -3.04 1.05
N LEU A 88 -8.99 -3.46 -0.21
CA LEU A 88 -8.67 -2.55 -1.31
C LEU A 88 -9.96 -2.17 -2.04
N ASP A 89 -10.28 -0.88 -2.11
CA ASP A 89 -11.42 -0.36 -2.85
C ASP A 89 -10.95 0.32 -4.15
N TYR A 90 -11.23 -0.32 -5.28
CA TYR A 90 -10.98 0.20 -6.62
C TYR A 90 -12.25 0.88 -7.16
N ASN A 91 -12.52 2.08 -6.67
CA ASN A 91 -13.63 2.93 -7.13
C ASN A 91 -14.99 2.20 -7.16
N GLY A 92 -15.29 1.43 -6.12
CA GLY A 92 -16.52 0.65 -5.97
C GLY A 92 -16.25 -0.85 -5.81
N ASP A 93 -15.30 -1.38 -6.57
CA ASP A 93 -14.92 -2.79 -6.55
C ASP A 93 -14.02 -3.06 -5.32
N LYS A 94 -14.56 -3.73 -4.30
CA LYS A 94 -13.80 -4.01 -3.08
C LYS A 94 -13.25 -5.42 -3.10
N TYR A 95 -12.01 -5.54 -2.64
CA TYR A 95 -11.30 -6.79 -2.56
C TYR A 95 -10.81 -7.03 -1.14
N GLU A 96 -11.23 -8.14 -0.56
CA GLU A 96 -10.71 -8.63 0.72
C GLU A 96 -9.33 -9.25 0.48
N ILE A 97 -8.33 -8.70 1.18
CA ILE A 97 -6.94 -9.14 1.12
C ILE A 97 -6.58 -9.74 2.48
N PRO A 98 -6.50 -11.08 2.59
CA PRO A 98 -6.02 -11.75 3.80
C PRO A 98 -4.65 -11.22 4.26
N PHE A 99 -4.52 -10.89 5.54
CA PHE A 99 -3.24 -10.51 6.15
C PHE A 99 -2.60 -11.74 6.81
N THR A 100 -2.00 -12.59 5.98
CA THR A 100 -1.36 -13.82 6.43
C THR A 100 0.09 -13.59 6.89
N ASP A 101 0.66 -14.57 7.58
CA ASP A 101 2.08 -14.52 7.98
C ASP A 101 3.01 -14.45 6.77
N GLU A 102 2.65 -15.09 5.65
CA GLU A 102 3.40 -14.97 4.40
C GLU A 102 3.42 -13.54 3.88
N LEU A 103 2.25 -12.88 3.81
CA LEU A 103 2.16 -11.49 3.36
C LEU A 103 2.88 -10.52 4.33
N LYS A 104 2.78 -10.79 5.64
CA LYS A 104 3.52 -10.04 6.65
C LYS A 104 5.03 -10.19 6.47
N ASN A 105 5.52 -11.39 6.22
CA ASN A 105 6.95 -11.65 5.97
C ASN A 105 7.41 -10.99 4.66
N GLU A 106 6.59 -11.05 3.61
CA GLU A 106 6.86 -10.36 2.34
C GLU A 106 7.00 -8.85 2.55
N LEU A 107 6.06 -8.24 3.27
CA LEU A 107 6.13 -6.82 3.65
C LEU A 107 7.42 -6.50 4.41
N LEU A 108 7.77 -7.30 5.42
CA LEU A 108 8.97 -7.06 6.22
C LEU A 108 10.25 -7.17 5.38
N ASN A 109 10.30 -8.12 4.44
CA ASN A 109 11.40 -8.26 3.50
C ASN A 109 11.51 -7.06 2.55
N VAL A 110 10.38 -6.59 2.00
CA VAL A 110 10.35 -5.40 1.14
C VAL A 110 10.82 -4.17 1.92
N MET A 111 10.33 -3.98 3.15
CA MET A 111 10.78 -2.89 4.01
C MET A 111 12.27 -2.99 4.35
N PHE A 112 12.80 -4.20 4.55
CA PHE A 112 14.22 -4.43 4.75
C PHE A 112 15.01 -4.03 3.50
N ASN A 113 14.60 -4.48 2.31
CA ASN A 113 15.29 -4.14 1.05
C ASN A 113 15.30 -2.64 0.81
N ILE A 114 14.15 -1.96 0.96
CA ILE A 114 14.05 -0.49 0.82
C ILE A 114 15.05 0.24 1.74
N ARG A 115 15.23 -0.24 2.97
CA ARG A 115 16.20 0.36 3.91
C ARG A 115 17.66 0.10 3.56
N ASN A 116 17.95 -0.97 2.80
CA ASN A 116 19.31 -1.38 2.43
C ASN A 116 19.68 -1.03 0.98
N GLU A 117 18.74 -0.51 0.18
CA GLU A 117 18.92 -0.13 -1.23
C GLU A 117 19.94 1.02 -1.43
N GLY A 118 20.35 1.70 -0.35
CA GLY A 118 21.33 2.80 -0.37
C GLY A 118 20.74 4.13 -0.88
N GLU A 119 21.59 5.13 -1.09
CA GLU A 119 21.15 6.49 -1.46
C GLU A 119 20.77 6.61 -2.95
N GLN A 120 21.25 5.71 -3.81
CA GLN A 120 21.02 5.74 -5.25
C GLN A 120 20.43 4.41 -5.75
N PRO A 121 19.12 4.19 -5.55
CA PRO A 121 18.45 2.98 -6.01
C PRO A 121 18.47 2.91 -7.54
N THR A 122 18.65 1.69 -8.07
CA THR A 122 18.60 1.45 -9.51
C THR A 122 17.18 1.07 -9.95
N ARG A 123 16.87 1.26 -11.23
CA ARG A 123 15.57 0.84 -11.80
C ARG A 123 15.35 -0.66 -11.57
N ASN A 124 14.24 -1.00 -10.93
CA ASN A 124 13.86 -2.39 -10.60
C ASN A 124 12.84 -3.04 -11.55
N HIS A 125 12.55 -2.42 -12.71
CA HIS A 125 11.51 -2.90 -13.64
C HIS A 125 11.87 -2.63 -15.10
N GLU A 126 11.45 -3.46 -16.04
CA GLU A 126 11.64 -3.21 -17.49
C GLU A 126 10.45 -2.50 -18.16
N ASN A 127 9.55 -1.92 -17.35
CA ASN A 127 8.36 -1.24 -17.85
C ASN A 127 8.65 0.21 -18.31
N TYR A 128 8.54 0.48 -19.61
CA TYR A 128 8.71 1.82 -20.18
C TYR A 128 7.73 2.85 -19.62
N GLY A 129 6.46 2.48 -19.46
CA GLY A 129 5.41 3.37 -18.94
C GLY A 129 5.67 3.85 -17.51
N LYS A 130 6.27 3.00 -16.67
CA LYS A 130 6.75 3.40 -15.33
C LYS A 130 7.89 4.42 -15.41
N CYS A 131 8.84 4.27 -16.33
CA CYS A 131 9.90 5.28 -16.53
C CYS A 131 9.33 6.60 -17.05
N LEU A 132 8.39 6.54 -18.00
CA LEU A 132 7.74 7.72 -18.57
C LEU A 132 7.05 8.58 -17.50
N ASN A 133 6.34 7.93 -16.58
CA ASN A 133 5.59 8.59 -15.50
C ASN A 133 6.39 8.75 -14.19
N CYS A 134 7.67 8.35 -14.17
CA CYS A 134 8.50 8.50 -12.97
C CYS A 134 8.91 9.97 -12.79
N SER A 135 8.62 10.54 -11.62
CA SER A 135 9.03 11.92 -11.28
C SER A 135 10.55 12.11 -11.27
N TYR A 136 11.33 11.04 -11.12
CA TYR A 136 12.80 11.05 -11.14
C TYR A 136 13.39 10.76 -12.52
N ASN A 137 12.57 10.67 -13.59
CA ASN A 137 13.05 10.24 -14.92
C ASN A 137 14.21 11.08 -15.47
N PHE A 138 14.26 12.37 -15.17
CA PHE A 138 15.22 13.32 -15.72
C PHE A 138 16.64 13.04 -15.21
N GLY A 139 16.75 12.76 -13.90
CA GLY A 139 18.00 12.45 -13.22
C GLY A 139 18.32 10.97 -13.16
N CYS A 140 17.39 10.07 -13.53
CA CYS A 140 17.61 8.63 -13.40
C CYS A 140 18.64 8.12 -14.42
N PRO A 141 19.80 7.60 -13.98
CA PRO A 141 20.83 7.07 -14.88
C PRO A 141 20.41 5.74 -15.53
N SER A 142 19.49 5.02 -14.90
CA SER A 142 18.96 3.73 -15.37
C SER A 142 17.61 3.83 -16.10
N SER A 143 17.22 5.03 -16.55
CA SER A 143 15.95 5.26 -17.26
C SER A 143 15.88 4.50 -18.58
N LEU A 144 14.71 3.93 -18.91
CA LEU A 144 14.44 3.32 -20.22
C LEU A 144 14.09 4.34 -21.30
N LEU A 145 13.92 5.62 -20.93
CA LEU A 145 13.68 6.68 -21.91
C LEU A 145 15.02 7.01 -22.58
N ILE A 146 15.16 6.69 -23.86
CA ILE A 146 16.34 7.04 -24.65
C ILE A 146 16.47 8.57 -24.63
N LYS A 147 17.60 9.07 -24.12
CA LYS A 147 17.93 10.50 -24.09
C LYS A 147 18.45 10.95 -25.46
N GLU A 148 17.68 10.80 -26.53
CA GLU A 148 18.05 11.40 -27.82
C GLU A 148 17.81 12.93 -27.76
N ASN A 149 18.91 13.69 -27.67
CA ASN A 149 19.03 15.09 -28.06
C ASN A 149 17.91 16.06 -27.63
N ARG A 150 17.68 16.23 -26.33
CA ARG A 150 17.12 17.51 -25.83
C ARG A 150 18.25 18.53 -25.72
N LYS A 151 18.59 19.16 -26.85
CA LYS A 151 19.35 20.41 -26.84
C LYS A 151 18.55 21.44 -26.05
N VAL A 152 19.19 21.99 -25.01
CA VAL A 152 18.77 23.22 -24.32
C VAL A 152 18.72 24.37 -25.32
#